data_AF-A0A961RCU4-F1
#
_entry.id   AF-A0A961RCU4-F1
#
_cell.length_a   1.000
_cell.length_b   1.000
_cell.length_c   1.000
_cell.angle_alpha   90.00
_cell.angle_beta   90.00
_cell.angle_gamma   90.00
#
_symmetry.space_group_name_H-M   'P 1'
#
loop_
_entity.id
_entity.type
_entity.pdbx_description
1 polymer ?
#
loop_
_entity_poly.entity_id
_entity_poly.type
_entity_poly.pdbx_seq_one_letter_code
_entity_poly.pdbx_strand_id
1 'polypeptide(L)'
;METIQTKDAQGRVADAPSGHWVYRALPRSLWPYAQLARWDRPIGWWLLLWPCWWSAALAASAHAKPGAALLSVLPSPLTLLLFLIGAVAMRGAGCTYNDLVDQKIDAQVARTRSR
;
A
#
# COMPACT_ATOMS: atom_id res chain seq x y z
N MET A 1 23.22 29.59 -15.75
CA MET A 1 23.52 28.31 -16.44
C MET A 1 23.48 27.24 -15.37
N GLU A 2 22.30 26.67 -15.15
CA GLU A 2 21.98 25.32 -15.66
C GLU A 2 22.97 24.27 -15.16
N THR A 3 22.53 23.48 -14.18
CA THR A 3 22.80 22.05 -14.20
C THR A 3 21.43 21.38 -14.24
N ILE A 4 21.02 21.11 -15.47
CA ILE A 4 19.86 20.28 -15.78
C ILE A 4 19.98 18.98 -14.99
N GLN A 5 18.94 18.71 -14.21
CA GLN A 5 18.64 17.42 -13.60
C GLN A 5 18.84 16.32 -14.64
N THR A 6 19.98 15.65 -14.58
CA THR A 6 20.25 14.45 -15.37
C THR A 6 19.26 13.39 -14.91
N LYS A 7 18.30 13.09 -15.77
CA LYS A 7 17.56 11.82 -15.79
C LYS A 7 18.60 10.70 -15.85
N ASP A 8 19.09 10.27 -14.69
CA ASP A 8 19.97 9.11 -14.63
C ASP A 8 19.20 7.89 -15.11
N ALA A 9 19.78 7.25 -16.11
CA ALA A 9 19.24 6.20 -16.96
C ALA A 9 19.01 4.85 -16.23
N GLN A 10 18.62 4.85 -14.96
CA GLN A 10 18.53 3.63 -14.15
C GLN A 10 17.23 3.46 -13.36
N GLY A 11 16.24 4.34 -13.51
CA GLY A 11 14.88 4.12 -12.99
C GLY A 11 14.79 3.93 -11.47
N ARG A 12 15.83 4.34 -10.74
CA ARG A 12 15.85 4.40 -9.28
C ARG A 12 15.66 5.85 -8.85
N VAL A 13 14.55 6.14 -8.20
CA VAL A 13 14.35 7.39 -7.47
C VAL A 13 15.36 7.41 -6.32
N ALA A 14 16.08 8.51 -6.14
CA ALA A 14 17.22 8.64 -5.21
C ALA A 14 16.86 8.37 -3.73
N ASP A 15 15.58 8.50 -3.36
CA ASP A 15 15.08 8.35 -1.99
C ASP A 15 14.53 6.95 -1.65
N ALA A 16 14.66 5.96 -2.53
CA ALA A 16 14.16 4.61 -2.28
C ALA A 16 15.14 3.79 -1.40
N PRO A 17 14.78 3.40 -0.15
CA PRO A 17 15.66 2.57 0.67
C PRO A 17 15.87 1.21 -0.01
N SER A 18 17.11 0.94 -0.38
CA SER A 18 17.54 -0.13 -1.30
C SER A 18 17.50 -1.55 -0.71
N GLY A 19 17.01 -1.71 0.53
CA GLY A 19 17.00 -2.99 1.26
C GLY A 19 15.62 -3.65 1.47
N HIS A 20 14.54 -3.08 0.93
CA HIS A 20 13.19 -3.56 1.23
C HIS A 20 12.84 -4.89 0.55
N TRP A 21 12.05 -5.73 1.24
CA TRP A 21 11.61 -7.05 0.75
C TRP A 21 10.95 -6.99 -0.64
N VAL A 22 10.28 -5.87 -0.94
CA VAL A 22 9.63 -5.60 -2.23
C VAL A 22 10.63 -5.67 -3.38
N TYR A 23 11.82 -5.09 -3.24
CA TYR A 23 12.84 -5.09 -4.30
C TYR A 23 13.56 -6.44 -4.46
N ARG A 24 13.44 -7.32 -3.46
CA ARG A 24 13.91 -8.72 -3.54
C ARG A 24 12.88 -9.64 -4.21
N ALA A 25 11.59 -9.33 -4.04
CA ALA A 25 10.49 -10.15 -4.56
C ALA A 25 10.04 -9.74 -5.97
N LEU A 26 10.14 -8.46 -6.34
CA LEU A 26 9.67 -7.96 -7.65
C LEU A 26 10.81 -7.79 -8.68
N PRO A 27 10.53 -8.07 -9.98
CA PRO A 27 11.44 -7.75 -11.07
C PRO A 27 11.64 -6.24 -11.23
N ARG A 28 12.79 -5.85 -11.80
CA ARG A 28 13.21 -4.44 -11.94
C ARG A 28 12.20 -3.53 -12.64
N SER A 29 11.41 -4.08 -13.57
CA SER A 29 10.36 -3.34 -14.29
C SER A 29 9.20 -2.89 -13.40
N LEU A 30 8.92 -3.60 -12.30
CA LEU A 30 7.83 -3.29 -11.38
C LEU A 30 8.25 -2.39 -10.20
N TRP A 31 9.55 -2.11 -10.06
CA TRP A 31 10.08 -1.25 -9.00
C TRP A 31 9.44 0.15 -8.95
N PRO A 32 9.32 0.90 -10.06
CA PRO A 32 8.70 2.23 -10.00
C PRO A 32 7.23 2.19 -9.58
N TYR A 33 6.48 1.18 -10.03
CA TYR A 33 5.08 0.99 -9.64
C TYR A 33 4.93 0.62 -8.16
N ALA A 34 5.82 -0.24 -7.65
CA ALA A 34 5.82 -0.62 -6.25
C ALA A 34 6.21 0.54 -5.32
N GLN A 35 7.06 1.44 -5.80
CA GLN A 35 7.45 2.68 -5.12
C GLN A 35 6.27 3.66 -5.07
N LEU A 36 5.58 3.86 -6.19
CA LEU A 36 4.40 4.73 -6.28
C LEU A 36 3.25 4.21 -5.40
N ALA A 37 3.03 2.90 -5.41
CA ALA A 37 2.04 2.24 -4.55
C ALA A 37 2.47 2.17 -3.07
N ARG A 38 3.67 2.65 -2.73
CA ARG A 38 4.28 2.62 -1.39
C ARG A 38 4.25 1.23 -0.74
N TRP A 39 4.43 0.18 -1.54
CA TRP A 39 4.50 -1.20 -1.05
C TRP A 39 5.72 -1.44 -0.15
N ASP A 40 6.73 -0.58 -0.27
CA ASP A 40 7.87 -0.52 0.64
C ASP A 40 7.44 -0.21 2.09
N ARG A 41 6.28 0.41 2.35
CA ARG A 41 5.85 0.77 3.71
C ARG A 41 4.69 -0.10 4.18
N PRO A 42 4.96 -1.28 4.78
CA PRO A 42 3.91 -2.22 5.11
C PRO A 42 2.89 -1.64 6.08
N ILE A 43 3.34 -0.78 7.00
CA ILE A 43 2.49 -0.14 8.02
C ILE A 43 1.22 0.48 7.42
N GLY A 44 1.30 0.99 6.19
CA GLY A 44 0.19 1.66 5.53
C GLY A 44 -1.00 0.76 5.21
N TRP A 45 -0.76 -0.46 4.74
CA TRP A 45 -1.83 -1.41 4.46
C TRP A 45 -2.17 -2.28 5.67
N TRP A 46 -1.26 -2.45 6.65
CA TRP A 46 -1.60 -3.03 7.97
C TRP A 46 -2.68 -2.21 8.69
N LEU A 47 -2.56 -0.87 8.67
CA LEU A 47 -3.55 0.02 9.27
C LEU A 47 -4.94 -0.08 8.62
N LEU A 48 -5.01 -0.41 7.34
CA LEU A 48 -6.27 -0.68 6.63
C LEU A 48 -6.78 -2.11 6.92
N LEU A 49 -5.88 -3.09 6.98
CA LEU A 49 -6.23 -4.50 7.12
C LEU A 49 -6.78 -4.84 8.51
N TRP A 50 -6.16 -4.30 9.56
CA TRP A 50 -6.53 -4.60 10.95
C TRP A 50 -8.02 -4.33 11.24
N PRO A 51 -8.58 -3.12 10.98
CA PRO A 51 -10.00 -2.88 11.21
C PRO A 51 -10.90 -3.74 10.30
N CYS A 52 -10.49 -4.06 9.08
CA CYS A 52 -11.24 -4.96 8.19
C CYS A 52 -11.36 -6.37 8.77
N TRP A 53 -10.28 -6.93 9.31
CA TRP A 53 -10.30 -8.26 9.92
C TRP A 53 -11.08 -8.30 11.23
N TRP A 54 -10.99 -7.25 12.05
CA TRP A 54 -11.84 -7.11 13.24
C TRP A 54 -13.32 -7.06 12.87
N SER A 55 -13.67 -6.26 11.85
CA SER A 55 -15.04 -6.20 11.33
C SER A 55 -15.51 -7.55 10.81
N ALA A 56 -14.67 -8.28 10.07
CA ALA A 56 -14.97 -9.62 9.59
C ALA A 56 -15.21 -10.62 10.73
N ALA A 57 -14.40 -10.56 11.79
CA ALA A 57 -14.56 -11.40 12.97
C ALA A 57 -15.85 -11.09 13.73
N LEU A 58 -16.15 -9.81 13.94
CA LEU A 58 -17.40 -9.37 14.56
C LEU A 58 -18.62 -9.82 13.74
N ALA A 59 -18.59 -9.65 12.42
CA ALA A 59 -19.65 -10.09 11.52
C ALA A 59 -19.87 -11.60 11.55
N ALA A 60 -18.78 -12.39 11.57
CA ALA A 60 -18.87 -13.85 11.69
C ALA A 60 -19.46 -14.29 13.04
N SER A 61 -19.14 -13.57 14.12
CA SER A 61 -19.66 -13.87 15.46
C SER A 61 -21.09 -13.39 15.71
N ALA A 62 -21.61 -12.47 14.90
CA ALA A 62 -22.93 -11.85 15.11
C ALA A 62 -24.11 -12.84 15.09
N HIS A 63 -23.97 -13.98 14.41
CA HIS A 63 -24.98 -15.02 14.33
C HIS A 63 -24.61 -16.31 15.08
N ALA A 64 -23.56 -16.28 15.90
CA ALA A 64 -23.09 -17.44 16.64
C ALA A 64 -24.12 -17.88 17.69
N LYS A 65 -24.49 -19.17 17.67
CA LYS A 65 -25.33 -19.78 18.71
C LYS A 65 -24.48 -20.26 19.89
N PRO A 66 -25.02 -20.31 21.12
CA PRO A 66 -24.33 -20.94 22.24
C PRO A 66 -23.97 -22.39 21.91
N GLY A 67 -22.69 -22.76 22.03
CA GLY A 67 -22.17 -24.10 21.69
C GLY A 67 -21.77 -24.30 20.22
N ALA A 68 -21.82 -23.24 19.39
CA ALA A 68 -21.36 -23.31 18.01
C ALA A 68 -19.84 -23.56 17.93
N ALA A 69 -19.42 -24.39 16.98
CA ALA A 69 -18.00 -24.70 16.78
C ALA A 69 -17.20 -23.43 16.45
N LEU A 70 -15.96 -23.32 16.95
CA LEU A 70 -15.10 -22.13 16.74
C LEU A 70 -14.98 -21.75 15.24
N LEU A 71 -14.97 -22.74 14.35
CA LEU A 71 -14.94 -22.56 12.90
C LEU A 71 -16.16 -21.82 12.33
N SER A 72 -17.32 -21.88 13.00
CA SER A 72 -18.54 -21.16 12.60
C SER A 72 -18.58 -19.71 13.07
N VAL A 73 -17.71 -19.35 14.02
CA VAL A 73 -17.58 -18.00 14.61
C VAL A 73 -16.42 -17.24 13.95
N LEU A 74 -15.56 -17.94 13.20
CA LEU A 74 -14.43 -17.35 12.49
C LEU A 74 -14.84 -16.89 11.08
N PRO A 75 -14.29 -15.76 10.59
CA PRO A 75 -14.52 -15.31 9.23
C PRO A 75 -13.89 -16.29 8.23
N SER A 76 -14.51 -16.42 7.05
CA SER A 76 -14.00 -17.34 6.03
C SER A 76 -12.57 -16.95 5.61
N PRO A 77 -11.67 -17.92 5.35
CA PRO A 77 -10.32 -17.63 4.87
C PRO A 77 -10.30 -16.79 3.58
N LEU A 78 -11.29 -17.01 2.71
CA LEU A 78 -11.46 -16.24 1.49
C LEU A 78 -11.75 -14.76 1.78
N THR A 79 -12.61 -14.47 2.76
CA THR A 79 -12.93 -13.10 3.17
C THR A 79 -11.70 -12.37 3.71
N LEU A 80 -10.88 -13.06 4.53
CA LEU A 80 -9.64 -12.50 5.05
C LEU A 80 -8.63 -12.18 3.93
N LEU A 81 -8.51 -13.08 2.95
CA LEU A 81 -7.66 -12.89 1.77
C LEU A 81 -8.14 -11.73 0.90
N LEU A 82 -9.44 -11.61 0.67
CA LEU A 82 -10.01 -10.50 -0.10
C LEU A 82 -9.77 -9.16 0.59
N PHE A 83 -9.91 -9.09 1.92
CA PHE A 83 -9.55 -7.88 2.67
C PHE A 83 -8.06 -7.56 2.62
N LEU A 84 -7.18 -8.57 2.63
CA LEU A 84 -5.75 -8.38 2.45
C LEU A 84 -5.43 -7.76 1.08
N ILE A 85 -5.95 -8.36 0.00
CA ILE A 85 -5.76 -7.86 -1.36
C ILE A 85 -6.33 -6.43 -1.48
N GLY A 86 -7.55 -6.22 -0.97
CA GLY A 86 -8.21 -4.92 -0.97
C GLY A 86 -7.43 -3.85 -0.21
N ALA A 87 -6.87 -4.16 0.97
CA ALA A 87 -6.07 -3.22 1.75
C ALA A 87 -4.78 -2.82 1.04
N VAL A 88 -4.07 -3.76 0.42
CA VAL A 88 -2.87 -3.49 -0.37
C VAL A 88 -3.21 -2.64 -1.60
N ALA A 89 -4.29 -2.99 -2.31
CA ALA A 89 -4.75 -2.26 -3.49
C ALA A 89 -5.20 -0.83 -3.13
N MET A 90 -5.98 -0.65 -2.06
CA MET A 90 -6.45 0.66 -1.60
C MET A 90 -5.35 1.56 -1.11
N ARG A 91 -4.32 1.01 -0.46
CA ARG A 91 -3.13 1.79 -0.13
C ARG A 91 -2.45 2.30 -1.40
N GLY A 92 -2.23 1.41 -2.37
CA GLY A 92 -1.58 1.76 -3.64
C GLY A 92 -2.37 2.81 -4.42
N ALA A 93 -3.69 2.62 -4.54
CA ALA A 93 -4.58 3.54 -5.23
C ALA A 93 -4.64 4.91 -4.53
N GLY A 94 -4.77 4.94 -3.20
CA GLY A 94 -4.82 6.17 -2.42
C GLY A 94 -3.53 6.97 -2.52
N CYS A 95 -2.36 6.32 -2.45
CA CYS A 95 -1.08 7.00 -2.65
C CYS A 95 -0.93 7.54 -4.07
N THR A 96 -1.27 6.75 -5.09
CA THR A 96 -1.19 7.17 -6.49
C THR A 96 -2.12 8.36 -6.78
N TYR A 97 -3.35 8.32 -6.26
CA TYR A 97 -4.31 9.41 -6.42
C TYR A 97 -3.84 10.68 -5.70
N ASN A 98 -3.30 10.55 -4.49
CA ASN A 98 -2.75 11.69 -3.75
C ASN A 98 -1.61 12.34 -4.52
N ASP A 99 -0.68 11.56 -5.06
CA ASP A 99 0.44 12.07 -5.85
C ASP A 99 -0.05 12.78 -7.15
N LEU A 100 -1.14 12.32 -7.77
CA LEU A 100 -1.75 12.96 -8.94
C LEU A 100 -2.42 14.30 -8.61
N VAL A 101 -3.14 14.37 -7.50
CA VAL A 101 -3.84 15.59 -7.06
C VAL A 101 -2.85 16.64 -6.55
N ASP A 102 -1.85 16.20 -5.79
CA ASP A 102 -0.88 17.08 -5.16
C ASP A 102 0.15 17.62 -6.15
N GLN A 103 0.29 17.06 -7.36
CA GLN A 103 1.27 17.46 -8.37
C GLN A 103 1.32 18.99 -8.62
N LYS A 104 0.16 19.66 -8.69
CA LYS A 104 0.08 21.11 -8.96
C LYS A 104 0.41 21.97 -7.73
N ILE A 105 0.15 21.44 -6.54
CA ILE A 105 0.41 22.11 -5.26
C ILE A 105 1.89 21.93 -4.90
N ASP A 106 2.42 20.73 -5.09
CA ASP A 106 3.83 20.39 -4.89
C ASP A 106 4.76 21.21 -5.79
N ALA A 107 4.32 21.57 -6.99
CA ALA A 107 5.09 22.45 -7.91
C ALA A 107 5.22 23.90 -7.41
N GLN A 108 4.29 24.37 -6.57
CA GLN A 108 4.22 25.74 -6.06
C GLN A 108 4.98 25.91 -4.74
N VAL A 109 5.27 24.82 -4.02
CA VAL A 109 6.01 24.85 -2.76
C VAL A 109 7.50 24.62 -3.04
N ALA A 110 8.35 25.57 -2.60
CA ALA A 110 9.80 25.54 -2.86
C ALA A 110 10.52 24.28 -2.31
N ARG A 111 9.89 23.51 -1.42
CA ARG A 111 10.42 22.30 -0.78
C ARG A 111 10.10 20.99 -1.52
N THR A 112 9.16 20.99 -2.46
CA THR A 112 8.63 19.78 -3.16
C THR A 112 8.79 19.82 -4.68
N ARG A 113 9.38 20.91 -5.21
CA ARG A 113 9.57 21.13 -6.66
C ARG A 113 10.43 20.06 -7.38
N SER A 114 11.14 19.20 -6.63
CA SER A 114 12.00 18.14 -7.17
C SER A 114 11.46 16.71 -6.94
N ARG A 115 10.18 16.54 -6.60
CA ARG A 115 9.52 15.23 -6.52
C ARG A 115 9.00 14.75 -7.87
#